data_AF-A0A7E6DGE7-F1
#
_entry.id   AF-A0A7E6DGE7-F1
#
_cell.length_a   1.000
_cell.length_b   1.000
_cell.length_c   1.000
_cell.angle_alpha   90.00
_cell.angle_beta   90.00
_cell.angle_gamma   90.00
#
_symmetry.space_group_name_H-M   'P 1'
#
loop_
_entity.id
_entity.type
_entity.pdbx_description
1 polymer ?
#
loop_
_entity_poly.entity_id
_entity_poly.type
_entity_poly.pdbx_seq_one_letter_code
_entity_poly.pdbx_strand_id
1 'polypeptide(L)'
;MPSQMEHAMETMMFTFHKFAGDKGYLTKEDLRVLMEKEFPGFLENQKDSLAVDKIMKDLDQCRDGRVGFQSFFSLITGLTIACNDYFVVHMKQKGKKWAAEQLLPPRERGLPMGCLRNLCPTASPCMRIS
;
A
#
# COMPACT_ATOMS: atom_id res chain seq x y z
N MET A 1 8.69 -25.29 2.54
CA MET A 1 7.80 -24.37 1.80
C MET A 1 7.73 -23.08 2.59
N PRO A 2 7.86 -21.90 1.94
CA PRO A 2 7.77 -20.62 2.64
C PRO A 2 6.36 -20.43 3.22
N SER A 3 6.29 -19.80 4.39
CA SER A 3 5.05 -19.36 5.02
C SER A 3 4.37 -18.26 4.19
N GLN A 4 3.09 -18.00 4.46
CA GLN A 4 2.35 -16.95 3.76
C GLN A 4 2.98 -15.56 3.96
N MET A 5 3.59 -15.31 5.12
CA MET A 5 4.27 -14.05 5.40
C MET A 5 5.57 -13.93 4.61
N GLU A 6 6.38 -15.00 4.56
CA GLU A 6 7.60 -15.02 3.74
C GLU A 6 7.27 -14.83 2.26
N HIS A 7 6.19 -15.44 1.76
CA HIS A 7 5.75 -15.24 0.37
C HIS A 7 5.21 -13.83 0.10
N ALA A 8 4.55 -13.19 1.09
CA ALA A 8 4.14 -11.80 0.96
C ALA A 8 5.35 -10.86 0.88
N MET A 9 6.38 -11.09 1.71
CA MET A 9 7.64 -10.33 1.66
C MET A 9 8.34 -10.51 0.31
N GLU A 10 8.44 -11.74 -0.16
CA GLU A 10 8.97 -12.09 -1.48
C GLU A 10 8.22 -11.37 -2.60
N THR A 11 6.88 -11.36 -2.53
CA THR A 11 6.02 -10.67 -3.51
C THR A 11 6.30 -9.16 -3.52
N MET A 12 6.40 -8.51 -2.36
CA MET A 12 6.73 -7.07 -2.29
C MET A 12 8.09 -6.75 -2.92
N MET A 13 9.09 -7.61 -2.67
CA MET A 13 10.43 -7.46 -3.21
C MET A 13 10.45 -7.64 -4.74
N PHE A 14 9.86 -8.70 -5.26
CA PHE A 14 9.82 -8.95 -6.71
C PHE A 14 8.97 -7.93 -7.45
N THR A 15 7.87 -7.47 -6.87
CA THR A 15 7.06 -6.39 -7.45
C THR A 15 7.90 -5.13 -7.63
N PHE A 16 8.68 -4.71 -6.63
CA PHE A 16 9.58 -3.57 -6.79
C PHE A 16 10.57 -3.77 -7.94
N HIS A 17 11.29 -4.89 -7.95
CA HIS A 17 12.30 -5.15 -8.99
C HIS A 17 11.72 -5.29 -10.40
N LYS A 18 10.48 -5.79 -10.52
CA LYS A 18 9.75 -5.86 -11.79
C LYS A 18 9.54 -4.49 -12.44
N PHE A 19 9.28 -3.45 -11.64
CA PHE A 19 9.07 -2.08 -12.14
C PHE A 19 10.35 -1.25 -12.15
N ALA A 20 11.26 -1.48 -11.20
CA ALA A 20 12.55 -0.81 -11.17
C ALA A 20 13.43 -1.27 -12.33
N GLY A 21 13.43 -2.57 -12.66
CA GLY A 21 14.38 -3.16 -13.60
C GLY A 21 15.82 -3.05 -13.09
N ASP A 22 16.78 -3.09 -14.01
CA ASP A 22 18.22 -3.16 -13.68
C ASP A 22 18.76 -1.90 -12.99
N LYS A 23 18.06 -0.76 -13.11
CA LYS A 23 18.44 0.50 -12.48
C LYS A 23 18.27 0.50 -10.95
N GLY A 24 17.43 -0.38 -10.40
CA GLY A 24 17.26 -0.54 -8.94
C GLY A 24 16.49 0.59 -8.22
N TYR A 25 15.86 1.51 -8.95
CA TYR A 25 14.97 2.54 -8.43
C TYR A 25 13.77 2.72 -9.36
N LEU A 26 12.69 3.34 -8.88
CA LEU A 26 11.53 3.70 -9.69
C LEU A 26 11.62 5.18 -10.08
N THR A 27 11.36 5.50 -11.34
CA THR A 27 11.01 6.88 -11.73
C THR A 27 9.54 7.16 -11.43
N LYS A 28 9.12 8.40 -11.66
CA LYS A 28 7.71 8.79 -11.56
C LYS A 28 6.81 7.95 -12.48
N GLU A 29 7.28 7.65 -13.68
CA GLU A 29 6.57 6.83 -14.66
C GLU A 29 6.46 5.38 -14.20
N ASP A 30 7.56 4.80 -13.70
CA ASP A 30 7.54 3.43 -13.15
C ASP A 30 6.59 3.33 -11.96
N LEU A 31 6.62 4.32 -11.05
CA LEU A 31 5.74 4.39 -9.89
C LEU A 31 4.28 4.51 -10.32
N ARG A 32 3.97 5.29 -11.36
CA ARG A 32 2.61 5.39 -11.91
C ARG A 32 2.11 4.02 -12.37
N VAL A 33 2.88 3.32 -13.20
CA VAL A 33 2.49 2.01 -13.73
C VAL A 33 2.36 0.98 -12.59
N LEU A 34 3.25 1.03 -11.60
CA LEU A 34 3.18 0.19 -10.41
C LEU A 34 1.86 0.42 -9.66
N MET A 35 1.50 1.68 -9.40
CA MET A 35 0.26 2.05 -8.70
C MET A 35 -0.98 1.58 -9.44
N GLU A 36 -1.00 1.74 -10.77
CA GLU A 36 -2.11 1.29 -11.63
C GLU A 36 -2.28 -0.22 -11.63
N LYS A 37 -1.18 -0.98 -11.62
CA LYS A 37 -1.23 -2.45 -11.71
C LYS A 37 -1.42 -3.16 -10.38
N GLU A 38 -0.75 -2.68 -9.34
CA GLU A 38 -0.68 -3.39 -8.04
C GLU A 38 -1.65 -2.78 -7.01
N PHE A 39 -2.06 -1.51 -7.20
CA PHE A 39 -2.99 -0.81 -6.32
C PHE A 39 -4.22 -0.21 -7.06
N PRO A 40 -4.88 -0.94 -7.98
CA PRO A 40 -5.98 -0.39 -8.77
C PRO A 40 -7.13 0.13 -7.89
N GLY A 41 -7.50 -0.60 -6.84
CA GLY A 41 -8.54 -0.17 -5.90
C GLY A 41 -8.19 1.09 -5.11
N PHE A 42 -6.90 1.37 -4.90
CA PHE A 42 -6.47 2.62 -4.27
C PHE A 42 -6.69 3.82 -5.21
N LEU A 43 -6.52 3.62 -6.53
CA LEU A 43 -6.68 4.65 -7.56
C LEU A 43 -8.13 4.83 -8.04
N GLU A 44 -8.96 3.78 -8.03
CA GLU A 44 -10.35 3.81 -8.53
C GLU A 44 -11.20 4.96 -7.98
N ASN A 45 -10.99 5.34 -6.71
CA ASN A 45 -11.73 6.41 -6.06
C ASN A 45 -10.97 7.75 -5.97
N GLN A 46 -9.76 7.81 -6.51
CA GLN A 46 -8.99 9.06 -6.55
C GLN A 46 -9.55 9.94 -7.66
N LYS A 47 -10.34 10.93 -7.29
CA LYS A 47 -10.74 12.02 -8.20
C LYS A 47 -9.60 12.97 -8.53
N ASP A 48 -8.43 12.76 -7.93
CA ASP A 48 -7.26 13.62 -8.05
C ASP A 48 -6.27 13.05 -9.07
N SER A 49 -6.18 13.69 -10.24
CA SER A 49 -5.22 13.34 -11.28
C SER A 49 -3.75 13.52 -10.85
N LEU A 50 -3.52 14.23 -9.73
CA LEU A 50 -2.21 14.47 -9.13
C LEU A 50 -1.92 13.54 -7.95
N ALA A 51 -2.75 12.52 -7.69
CA ALA A 51 -2.51 11.60 -6.57
C ALA A 51 -1.14 10.94 -6.64
N VAL A 52 -0.73 10.46 -7.82
CA VAL A 52 0.59 9.85 -8.04
C VAL A 52 1.71 10.86 -7.86
N ASP A 53 1.53 12.11 -8.31
CA ASP A 53 2.50 13.20 -8.12
C ASP A 53 2.76 13.50 -6.65
N LYS A 54 1.70 13.49 -5.83
CA LYS A 54 1.80 13.70 -4.38
C LYS A 54 2.52 12.53 -3.71
N ILE A 55 2.18 11.29 -4.07
CA ILE A 55 2.86 10.09 -3.56
C ILE A 55 4.34 10.12 -3.94
N MET A 56 4.67 10.44 -5.20
CA MET A 56 6.06 10.59 -5.63
C MET A 56 6.80 11.61 -4.75
N LYS A 57 6.18 12.76 -4.48
CA LYS A 57 6.77 13.80 -3.64
C LYS A 57 7.01 13.35 -2.20
N ASP A 58 6.13 12.52 -1.65
CA ASP A 58 6.26 12.01 -0.28
C ASP A 58 7.32 10.88 -0.19
N LEU A 59 7.54 10.13 -1.27
CA LEU A 59 8.51 9.02 -1.32
C LEU A 59 9.92 9.46 -1.76
N ASP A 60 10.03 10.47 -2.61
CA ASP A 60 11.27 11.05 -3.11
C ASP A 60 11.87 12.05 -2.09
N GLN A 61 12.30 11.52 -0.95
CA GLN A 61 12.88 12.30 0.15
C GLN A 61 14.17 13.03 -0.28
N CYS A 62 14.95 12.41 -1.18
CA CYS A 62 16.19 12.97 -1.71
C CYS A 62 15.97 14.03 -2.80
N ARG A 63 14.74 14.12 -3.35
CA ARG A 63 14.35 15.03 -4.45
C ARG A 63 15.21 14.85 -5.70
N ASP A 64 15.64 13.62 -5.97
CA ASP A 64 16.42 13.25 -7.15
C ASP A 64 15.55 12.58 -8.23
N GLY A 65 14.24 12.50 -8.01
CA GLY A 65 13.28 11.87 -8.91
C GLY A 65 13.32 10.34 -8.83
N ARG A 66 13.92 9.76 -7.79
CA ARG A 66 14.10 8.31 -7.66
C ARG A 66 13.47 7.79 -6.37
N VAL A 67 12.77 6.67 -6.51
CA VAL A 67 12.20 5.94 -5.36
C VAL A 67 12.92 4.60 -5.24
N GLY A 68 13.74 4.47 -4.21
CA GLY A 68 14.39 3.20 -3.86
C GLY A 68 13.45 2.24 -3.14
N PHE A 69 13.93 1.01 -2.88
CA PHE A 69 13.12 -0.03 -2.22
C PHE A 69 12.63 0.39 -0.83
N GLN A 70 13.47 1.07 -0.03
CA GLN A 70 13.07 1.57 1.28
C GLN A 70 11.89 2.56 1.20
N SER A 71 11.94 3.52 0.28
CA SER A 71 10.86 4.47 0.06
C SER A 71 9.60 3.74 -0.41
N PHE A 72 9.71 2.84 -1.40
CA PHE A 72 8.59 2.01 -1.83
C PHE A 72 7.97 1.21 -0.66
N PHE A 73 8.78 0.57 0.17
CA PHE A 73 8.30 -0.20 1.32
C PHE A 73 7.63 0.68 2.38
N SER A 74 8.05 1.95 2.48
CA SER A 74 7.41 2.94 3.34
C SER A 74 5.98 3.26 2.90
N LEU A 75 5.70 3.31 1.59
CA LEU A 75 4.34 3.40 1.06
C LEU A 75 3.50 2.20 1.48
N ILE A 76 4.01 0.98 1.29
CA ILE A 76 3.32 -0.27 1.69
C ILE A 76 3.01 -0.26 3.18
N THR A 77 3.96 0.18 4.01
CA THR A 77 3.80 0.29 5.46
C THR A 77 2.70 1.29 5.81
N GLY A 78 2.71 2.48 5.20
CA GLY A 78 1.69 3.51 5.41
C GLY A 78 0.28 3.03 5.01
N LEU A 79 0.15 2.38 3.84
CA LEU A 79 -1.10 1.78 3.40
C LEU A 79 -1.56 0.66 4.34
N THR A 80 -0.64 -0.19 4.82
CA THR A 80 -0.95 -1.29 5.74
C THR A 80 -1.45 -0.77 7.08
N ILE A 81 -0.77 0.24 7.65
CA ILE A 81 -1.18 0.89 8.91
C ILE A 81 -2.57 1.50 8.75
N ALA A 82 -2.79 2.26 7.68
CA ALA A 82 -4.07 2.92 7.47
C ALA A 82 -5.21 1.92 7.21
N CYS A 83 -4.91 0.80 6.54
CA CYS A 83 -5.83 -0.34 6.43
C CYS A 83 -6.15 -0.98 7.78
N ASN A 84 -5.14 -1.17 8.63
CA ASN A 84 -5.32 -1.68 9.99
C ASN A 84 -6.19 -0.73 10.84
N ASP A 85 -5.94 0.58 10.79
CA ASP A 85 -6.71 1.57 11.54
C ASP A 85 -8.19 1.56 11.11
N TYR A 86 -8.45 1.57 9.80
CA TYR A 86 -9.80 1.43 9.26
C TYR A 86 -10.46 0.13 9.73
N PHE A 87 -9.74 -0.99 9.66
CA PHE A 87 -10.25 -2.28 10.11
C PHE A 87 -10.58 -2.27 11.60
N VAL A 88 -9.71 -1.73 12.45
CA VAL A 88 -9.94 -1.62 13.91
C VAL A 88 -11.20 -0.80 14.21
N VAL A 89 -11.38 0.33 13.54
CA VAL A 89 -12.55 1.19 13.71
C VAL A 89 -13.83 0.47 13.29
N HIS A 90 -13.84 -0.19 12.13
CA HIS A 90 -15.04 -0.83 11.58
C HIS A 90 -15.37 -2.17 12.25
N MET A 91 -14.38 -2.90 12.74
CA MET A 91 -14.58 -4.15 13.48
C MET A 91 -15.16 -3.90 14.88
N LYS A 92 -14.75 -2.82 15.56
CA LYS A 92 -15.34 -2.42 16.86
C LYS A 92 -16.82 -2.07 16.74
N GLN A 93 -17.27 -1.52 15.60
CA GLN A 93 -18.67 -1.12 15.39
C GLN A 93 -19.63 -2.28 15.12
N LYS A 94 -19.14 -3.44 14.66
CA LYS A 94 -20.01 -4.57 14.26
C LYS A 94 -20.21 -5.66 15.32
N GLY A 95 -19.63 -5.51 16.52
CA GLY A 95 -19.74 -6.53 17.58
C GLY A 95 -19.20 -7.93 17.21
N LYS A 96 -18.53 -8.07 16.06
CA LYS A 96 -17.96 -9.33 15.59
C LYS A 96 -16.71 -9.67 16.41
N LYS A 97 -16.67 -10.88 16.96
CA LYS A 97 -15.52 -11.40 17.73
C LYS A 97 -14.29 -11.50 16.82
N TRP A 98 -13.28 -10.68 17.13
CA TRP A 98 -11.97 -10.62 16.46
C TRP A 98 -11.32 -11.99 16.22
N ALA A 99 -11.51 -12.94 17.14
CA ALA A 99 -10.93 -14.27 17.08
C ALA A 99 -11.46 -15.14 15.93
N ALA A 100 -12.71 -14.98 15.51
CA ALA A 100 -13.30 -15.82 14.47
C ALA A 100 -12.80 -15.46 13.06
N GLU A 101 -12.50 -14.17 12.82
CA GLU A 101 -12.00 -13.69 11.52
C GLU A 101 -10.51 -14.05 11.31
N GLN A 102 -9.72 -14.17 12.39
CA GLN A 102 -8.30 -14.59 12.30
C GLN A 102 -8.13 -16.06 11.93
N LEU A 103 -9.15 -16.88 12.20
CA LEU A 103 -9.20 -18.31 11.86
C LEU A 103 -9.54 -18.57 10.39
N LEU A 104 -10.07 -17.57 9.68
CA LEU A 104 -10.35 -17.69 8.25
C LEU A 104 -9.05 -17.57 7.42
N PRO A 105 -8.93 -18.33 6.33
CA PRO A 105 -7.83 -18.17 5.39
C PRO A 105 -7.80 -16.72 4.85
N PRO A 106 -6.63 -16.14 4.53
CA PRO A 106 -6.53 -14.72 4.17
C PRO A 106 -7.43 -14.26 3.03
N ARG A 107 -7.79 -15.17 2.10
CA ARG A 107 -8.70 -14.90 0.98
C ARG A 107 -10.17 -14.76 1.39
N GLU A 108 -10.55 -15.27 2.56
CA GLU A 108 -11.91 -15.26 3.09
C GLU A 108 -12.11 -14.24 4.22
N ARG A 109 -11.02 -13.64 4.70
CA ARG A 109 -11.09 -12.56 5.69
C ARG A 109 -11.78 -11.36 5.05
N GLY A 110 -12.87 -10.90 5.66
CA GLY A 110 -13.66 -9.75 5.25
C GLY A 110 -12.98 -8.41 5.51
N LEU A 111 -11.65 -8.32 5.34
CA LEU A 111 -10.99 -7.05 5.08
C LEU A 111 -11.50 -6.61 3.71
N PRO A 112 -12.43 -5.65 3.64
CA PRO A 112 -12.87 -5.22 2.33
C PRO A 112 -11.67 -4.50 1.73
N MET A 113 -11.23 -4.91 0.55
CA MET A 113 -10.40 -4.08 -0.34
C MET A 113 -11.02 -2.67 -0.54
N GLY A 114 -12.26 -2.46 -0.10
CA GLY A 114 -12.88 -1.17 0.18
C GLY A 114 -12.07 -0.21 1.07
N CYS A 115 -11.17 -0.68 1.94
CA CYS A 115 -10.32 0.22 2.72
C CYS A 115 -9.36 1.01 1.82
N LEU A 116 -8.68 0.34 0.89
CA LEU A 116 -7.81 1.02 -0.08
C LEU A 116 -8.60 2.02 -0.93
N ARG A 117 -9.84 1.67 -1.28
CA ARG A 117 -10.79 2.55 -1.97
C ARG A 117 -11.20 3.80 -1.17
N ASN A 118 -11.13 3.77 0.15
CA ASN A 118 -11.53 4.88 1.03
C ASN A 118 -10.33 5.64 1.60
N LEU A 119 -9.11 5.20 1.32
CA LEU A 119 -7.88 5.85 1.76
C LEU A 119 -7.57 7.03 0.83
N CYS A 120 -7.65 8.25 1.37
CA CYS A 120 -7.23 9.43 0.64
C CYS A 120 -5.69 9.57 0.75
N PRO A 121 -4.94 9.73 -0.37
CA PRO A 121 -3.47 9.86 -0.38
C PRO A 121 -2.97 11.04 0.45
N THR A 122 -3.86 11.99 0.75
CA THR A 122 -3.53 13.27 1.37
C THR A 122 -4.13 13.47 2.76
N ALA A 123 -4.93 12.52 3.27
CA ALA A 123 -5.74 12.75 4.48
C ALA A 123 -5.39 11.89 5.71
N SER A 124 -4.40 10.99 5.63
CA SER A 124 -3.94 10.27 6.82
C SER A 124 -2.66 10.92 7.38
N PRO A 125 -2.66 11.40 8.63
CA PRO A 125 -1.46 11.91 9.31
C PRO A 125 -0.29 10.89 9.33
N CYS A 126 -0.60 9.60 9.17
CA CYS A 126 0.36 8.48 9.20
C CYS A 126 1.29 8.39 7.98
N MET A 127 1.08 9.16 6.90
CA MET A 127 2.02 9.20 5.76
C MET A 127 3.09 10.29 5.89
N ARG A 128 3.10 11.09 6.99
CA ARG A 128 4.26 11.90 7.33
C ARG A 128 5.26 11.04 8.10
N ILE A 129 6.18 10.46 7.34
CA ILE A 129 7.43 9.97 7.91
C ILE A 129 8.23 11.23 8.25
N SER A 130 8.59 11.37 9.53
CA SER A 130 9.29 12.52 10.13
C SER A 130 10.47 13.02 9.33
#